data_AF-A0A258BLC2-F1
#
_entry.id   AF-A0A258BLC2-F1
#
_cell.length_a   1.000
_cell.length_b   1.000
_cell.length_c   1.000
_cell.angle_alpha   90.00
_cell.angle_beta   90.00
_cell.angle_gamma   90.00
#
_symmetry.space_group_name_H-M   'P 1'
#
loop_
_entity.id
_entity.type
_entity.pdbx_description
1 polymer ?
#
loop_
_entity_poly.entity_id
_entity_poly.type
_entity_poly.pdbx_seq_one_letter_code
_entity_poly.pdbx_strand_id
1 'polypeptide(L)'
;MDGTTMVAVAAASFVGSHFLLSHPLRAPLVKALGNGGFTILYALVAFATLGWTANAYKAAPITPMLWDVGDGLWAVGTAIMLVASILLVGSLIGSF
;
A
#
# COMPACT_ATOMS: atom_id res chain seq x y z
N MET A 1 8.07 16.50 -14.70
CA MET A 1 8.35 15.14 -14.20
C MET A 1 7.74 14.16 -15.17
N ASP A 2 8.44 13.08 -15.54
CA ASP A 2 7.82 12.05 -16.37
C ASP A 2 6.72 11.30 -15.59
N GLY A 3 5.82 10.59 -16.27
CA GLY A 3 4.71 9.89 -15.61
C GLY A 3 5.16 8.79 -14.63
N THR A 4 6.24 8.08 -14.95
CA THR A 4 6.82 7.03 -14.11
C THR A 4 7.43 7.61 -12.82
N THR A 5 8.16 8.71 -12.91
CA THR A 5 8.71 9.44 -11.76
C THR A 5 7.60 9.99 -10.86
N MET A 6 6.47 10.43 -11.44
CA MET A 6 5.29 10.84 -10.67
C MET A 6 4.67 9.68 -9.89
N VAL A 7 4.52 8.51 -10.51
CA VAL A 7 4.04 7.30 -9.82
C VAL A 7 4.98 6.89 -8.70
N ALA A 8 6.30 6.90 -8.95
CA ALA A 8 7.29 6.55 -7.95
C ALA A 8 7.25 7.48 -6.74
N VAL A 9 7.15 8.80 -6.95
CA VAL A 9 7.03 9.79 -5.87
C VAL A 9 5.71 9.65 -5.11
N ALA A 10 4.59 9.44 -5.81
CA ALA A 10 3.29 9.24 -5.17
C ALA A 10 3.29 7.97 -4.31
N ALA A 11 3.82 6.86 -4.84
CA ALA A 11 3.96 5.60 -4.11
C ALA A 11 4.89 5.73 -2.90
N ALA A 12 6.05 6.37 -3.05
CA ALA A 12 6.99 6.63 -1.96
C ALA A 12 6.36 7.51 -0.87
N SER A 13 5.54 8.50 -1.26
CA SER A 13 4.81 9.36 -0.32
C SER A 13 3.74 8.59 0.45
N PHE A 14 2.98 7.71 -0.21
CA PHE A 14 2.01 6.82 0.45
C PHE A 14 2.72 5.89 1.43
N VAL A 15 3.72 5.13 0.98
CA VAL A 15 4.43 4.17 1.81
C VAL A 15 5.16 4.86 2.97
N GLY A 16 5.88 5.94 2.69
CA GLY A 16 6.61 6.71 3.69
C GLY A 16 5.69 7.28 4.75
N SER A 17 4.60 7.95 4.37
CA SER A 17 3.63 8.49 5.32
C SER A 17 2.94 7.40 6.13
N HIS A 18 2.59 6.28 5.51
CA HIS A 18 1.95 5.15 6.17
C HIS A 18 2.85 4.56 7.27
N PHE A 19 4.13 4.32 6.98
CA PHE A 19 5.08 3.84 7.99
C PHE A 19 5.36 4.85 9.09
N LEU A 20 5.58 6.13 8.72
CA LEU A 20 5.83 7.19 9.70
C LEU A 20 4.63 7.36 10.65
N LEU A 21 3.41 7.36 10.13
CA LEU A 21 2.21 7.54 10.94
C LEU A 21 1.86 6.30 11.75
N SER A 22 2.18 5.08 11.27
CA SER A 22 1.87 3.84 11.98
C SER A 22 2.80 3.58 13.18
N HIS A 23 4.05 4.02 13.10
CA HIS A 23 5.06 3.74 14.13
C HIS A 23 5.57 5.00 14.84
N PRO A 24 6.54 5.77 14.28
CA PRO A 24 7.23 6.81 15.04
C PRO A 24 6.34 8.00 15.41
N LEU A 25 5.39 8.38 14.54
CA LEU A 25 4.55 9.56 14.76
C LEU A 25 3.24 9.24 15.47
N ARG A 26 2.89 7.97 15.66
CA ARG A 26 1.61 7.59 16.29
C ARG A 26 1.51 8.14 17.71
N ALA A 27 2.47 7.80 18.57
CA ALA A 27 2.44 8.21 19.98
C ALA A 27 2.38 9.74 20.18
N PRO A 28 3.22 10.57 19.53
CA PRO A 28 3.14 12.02 19.69
C PRO A 28 1.85 12.61 19.10
N LEU A 29 1.37 12.12 17.96
CA LEU A 29 0.13 12.63 17.35
C LEU A 29 -1.11 12.23 18.15
N VAL A 30 -1.18 11.00 18.66
CA VAL A 30 -2.27 10.57 19.56
C VAL A 30 -2.24 11.37 20.86
N LYS A 31 -1.06 11.69 21.40
CA LYS A 31 -0.95 12.55 22.59
C LYS A 31 -1.46 13.97 22.34
N ALA A 32 -1.27 14.51 21.13
CA ALA A 32 -1.68 15.86 20.77
C ALA A 32 -3.17 15.96 20.33
N LEU A 33 -3.65 14.97 19.59
CA LEU A 33 -4.96 15.01 18.89
C LEU A 33 -5.98 14.02 19.48
N GLY A 34 -5.57 13.16 20.41
CA GLY A 34 -6.35 12.02 20.85
C GLY A 34 -6.40 10.90 19.80
N ASN A 35 -6.95 9.75 20.19
CA ASN A 35 -7.04 8.58 19.32
C ASN A 35 -7.94 8.84 18.10
N GLY A 36 -9.07 9.52 18.29
CA GLY A 36 -10.00 9.85 17.19
C GLY A 36 -9.41 10.84 16.18
N GLY A 37 -8.74 11.89 16.66
CA GLY A 37 -8.09 12.87 15.80
C GLY A 37 -6.95 12.26 14.97
N PHE A 38 -6.15 11.39 15.59
CA PHE A 38 -5.14 10.61 14.87
C PHE A 38 -5.75 9.74 13.76
N THR A 39 -6.83 9.01 14.05
CA THR A 39 -7.48 8.13 13.06
C THR A 39 -7.96 8.91 11.83
N ILE A 40 -8.57 10.08 12.04
CA ILE A 40 -9.04 10.93 10.92
C ILE A 40 -7.84 11.45 10.12
N LEU A 41 -6.82 11.99 10.80
CA LEU A 41 -5.61 12.49 10.15
C LEU A 41 -4.91 11.40 9.33
N TYR A 42 -4.76 10.22 9.94
CA TYR A 42 -4.20 9.05 9.28
C TYR A 42 -4.98 8.68 8.03
N ALA A 43 -6.31 8.57 8.14
CA ALA A 43 -7.17 8.21 7.02
C ALA A 43 -7.06 9.25 5.91
N LEU A 44 -7.11 10.54 6.22
CA LEU A 44 -6.98 11.62 5.23
C LEU A 44 -5.65 11.55 4.47
N VAL A 45 -4.53 11.37 5.18
CA VAL A 45 -3.20 11.27 4.55
C VAL A 45 -3.11 10.02 3.69
N ALA A 46 -3.58 8.87 4.19
CA ALA A 46 -3.58 7.61 3.46
C ALA A 46 -4.45 7.68 2.19
N PHE A 47 -5.68 8.20 2.29
CA PHE A 47 -6.57 8.35 1.14
C PHE A 47 -6.06 9.37 0.12
N ALA A 48 -5.50 10.49 0.57
CA ALA A 48 -4.94 11.50 -0.33
C ALA A 48 -3.75 10.95 -1.13
N THR A 49 -2.82 10.29 -0.46
CA THR A 49 -1.61 9.74 -1.10
C THR A 49 -1.91 8.49 -1.95
N LEU A 50 -2.84 7.64 -1.53
CA LEU A 50 -3.31 6.51 -2.33
C LEU A 50 -4.10 6.97 -3.57
N GLY A 51 -4.99 7.94 -3.41
CA GLY A 51 -5.73 8.55 -4.51
C GLY A 51 -4.82 9.25 -5.51
N TRP A 52 -3.77 9.93 -5.02
CA TRP A 52 -2.74 10.51 -5.87
C TRP A 52 -1.98 9.43 -6.65
N THR A 53 -1.58 8.34 -5.99
CA THR A 53 -0.92 7.21 -6.65
C THR A 53 -1.78 6.60 -7.75
N ALA A 54 -3.08 6.41 -7.50
CA ALA A 54 -4.02 5.89 -8.49
C ALA A 54 -4.16 6.81 -9.72
N ASN A 55 -4.26 8.13 -9.50
CA ASN A 55 -4.34 9.10 -10.60
C ASN A 55 -3.02 9.20 -11.38
N ALA A 56 -1.88 9.20 -10.69
CA ALA A 56 -0.56 9.20 -11.33
C ALA A 56 -0.36 7.94 -12.18
N TYR A 57 -0.78 6.77 -11.68
CA TYR A 57 -0.67 5.51 -12.41
C TYR A 57 -1.53 5.51 -13.68
N LYS A 58 -2.76 6.02 -13.61
CA LYS A 58 -3.64 6.17 -14.77
C LYS A 58 -3.08 7.11 -15.83
N ALA A 59 -2.37 8.16 -15.42
CA ALA A 59 -1.78 9.14 -16.32
C ALA A 59 -0.39 8.73 -16.85
N ALA A 60 0.23 7.70 -16.25
CA ALA A 60 1.55 7.25 -16.65
C ALA A 60 1.50 6.55 -18.03
N PRO A 61 2.51 6.77 -18.88
CA PRO A 61 2.59 6.08 -20.16
C PRO A 61 2.79 4.58 -19.94
N ILE A 62 2.22 3.76 -20.83
CA ILE A 62 2.52 2.34 -20.87
C ILE A 62 3.99 2.18 -21.24
N THR A 63 4.76 1.56 -20.35
CA THR A 63 6.17 1.29 -20.55
C THR A 63 6.39 -0.21 -20.77
N PRO A 64 7.46 -0.59 -21.49
CA PRO A 64 7.88 -1.99 -21.51
C PRO A 64 8.08 -2.51 -20.09
N MET A 65 7.84 -3.80 -19.90
CA MET A 65 8.06 -4.43 -18.61
C MET A 65 9.53 -4.26 -18.21
N LEU A 66 9.78 -3.78 -16.98
CA LEU A 66 11.14 -3.51 -16.50
C LEU A 66 12.01 -4.76 -16.43
N TRP A 67 11.38 -5.93 -16.28
CA TRP A 67 12.04 -7.23 -16.25
C TRP A 67 11.03 -8.32 -16.63
N ASP A 68 11.50 -9.39 -17.27
CA ASP A 68 10.65 -10.55 -17.53
C ASP A 68 10.62 -11.47 -16.31
N VAL A 69 9.43 -11.60 -15.71
CA VAL A 69 9.19 -12.46 -14.54
C VAL A 69 9.37 -13.94 -14.91
N GLY A 70 8.98 -14.32 -16.14
CA GLY A 70 8.93 -15.70 -16.61
C GLY A 70 7.83 -16.56 -15.95
N ASP A 71 7.41 -17.62 -16.65
CA ASP A 71 6.30 -18.49 -16.24
C ASP A 71 6.56 -19.21 -14.91
N GLY A 72 7.82 -19.58 -14.64
CA GLY A 72 8.20 -20.30 -13.42
C GLY A 72 7.95 -19.48 -12.15
N LEU A 73 8.40 -18.23 -12.13
CA LEU A 73 8.21 -17.36 -10.96
C LEU A 73 6.75 -16.92 -10.83
N TRP A 74 6.04 -16.76 -11.96
CA TRP A 74 4.60 -16.57 -11.98
C TRP A 74 3.85 -17.73 -11.30
N ALA A 75 4.16 -18.97 -11.69
CA ALA A 75 3.51 -20.16 -11.12
C ALA A 75 3.77 -20.29 -9.61
N VAL A 76 4.99 -20.01 -9.16
CA VAL A 76 5.35 -19.97 -7.73
C VAL A 76 4.51 -18.92 -7.00
N GLY A 77 4.42 -17.70 -7.53
CA GLY A 77 3.61 -16.63 -6.96
C GLY A 77 2.13 -17.02 -6.85
N THR A 78 1.57 -17.64 -7.89
CA THR A 78 0.18 -18.13 -7.89
C THR A 78 -0.05 -19.20 -6.83
N ALA A 79 0.86 -20.17 -6.69
CA ALA A 79 0.75 -21.22 -5.69
C ALA A 79 0.81 -20.65 -4.25
N ILE A 80 1.73 -19.73 -4.00
CA ILE A 80 1.84 -19.04 -2.70
C ILE A 80 0.55 -18.28 -2.38
N MET A 81 0.01 -17.54 -3.34
CA MET A 81 -1.22 -16.76 -3.15
C MET A 81 -2.44 -17.66 -2.87
N LEU A 82 -2.51 -18.81 -3.53
CA LEU A 82 -3.56 -19.81 -3.27
C LEU A 82 -3.50 -20.31 -1.83
N VAL A 83 -2.31 -20.71 -1.34
CA VAL A 83 -2.13 -21.16 0.04
C VAL A 83 -2.48 -20.05 1.03
N ALA A 84 -1.99 -18.83 0.81
CA ALA A 84 -2.31 -17.68 1.64
C ALA A 84 -3.83 -17.41 1.71
N SER A 85 -4.54 -17.56 0.60
CA SER A 85 -5.99 -17.37 0.53
C SER A 85 -6.75 -18.45 1.30
N ILE A 86 -6.30 -19.71 1.24
CA ILE A 86 -6.86 -20.82 2.03
C ILE A 86 -6.67 -20.55 3.53
N LEU A 87 -5.47 -20.14 3.94
CA LEU A 87 -5.17 -19.79 5.32
C LEU A 87 -6.00 -18.60 5.82
N LEU A 88 -6.18 -17.58 4.97
CA LEU A 88 -7.00 -16.42 5.28
C LEU A 88 -8.45 -16.85 5.55
N VAL A 89 -9.06 -17.64 4.68
CA VAL A 89 -10.43 -18.15 4.89
C VAL A 89 -10.50 -19.01 6.16
N GLY A 90 -9.50 -19.87 6.40
CA GLY A 90 -9.40 -20.65 7.62
C GLY A 90 -9.35 -19.78 8.89
N SER A 91 -8.64 -18.64 8.86
CA SER A 91 -8.55 -17.72 10.00
C SER A 91 -9.87 -17.02 10.34
N LEU A 92 -10.73 -16.80 9.34
CA LEU A 92 -12.03 -16.15 9.53
C LEU A 92 -13.11 -17.12 10.05
N ILE A 93 -12.94 -18.42 9.81
CA ILE A 93 -13.91 -19.46 10.20
C ILE A 93 -13.47 -20.18 11.49
N GLY A 94 -12.15 -20.34 11.72
CA GLY A 94 -11.58 -21.07 12.86
C GLY A 94 -11.36 -20.25 14.14
N SER A 95 -11.78 -18.99 14.18
CA SER A 95 -11.77 -18.16 15.39
C SER A 95 -12.97 -18.51 16.28
N PHE A 96 -12.80 -19.51 17.15
CA PHE A 96 -13.69 -19.82 18.28
C PHE A 96 -13.20 -19.13 19.55
#